data_AF-A0A935T5P9-F1
#
_entry.id   AF-A0A935T5P9-F1
#
_cell.length_a   1.000
_cell.length_b   1.000
_cell.length_c   1.000
_cell.angle_alpha   90.00
_cell.angle_beta   90.00
_cell.angle_gamma   90.00
#
_symmetry.space_group_name_H-M   'P 1'
#
loop_
_entity.id
_entity.type
_entity.pdbx_description
1 polymer ?
#
loop_
_entity_poly.entity_id
_entity_poly.type
_entity_poly.pdbx_seq_one_letter_code
_entity_poly.pdbx_strand_id
1 'polypeptide(L)'
;MDFLNSVAVDDLHDLYNTDMAGTSGGITRSGSSGSYEYVAIPGRENMPVNYVSFYDALRFANWLHNRQLDGIQNAITTEDGAYTITAQGTAQNTITRMPGAMIFLPSEDEWYKAAYYDPGTSQYNLYPTGSTSTTCTQPPPSPVPNTANCATADLSDAGAYASSESPYGTFDQGGNVREWNEAVVSTTQRGVRGGSFLSDVSALESGSAESLDPAIEVSDVGFRVATWSGCL
;
A
#
# COMPACT_ATOMS: atom_id res chain seq x y z
N MET A 1 8.74 -10.34 -3.43
CA MET A 1 9.74 -10.68 -2.39
C MET A 1 11.09 -10.02 -2.66
N ASP A 2 11.39 -9.72 -3.93
CA ASP A 2 12.66 -9.15 -4.39
C ASP A 2 13.17 -7.95 -3.58
N PHE A 3 12.31 -6.98 -3.24
CA PHE A 3 12.71 -5.77 -2.52
C PHE A 3 13.51 -6.05 -1.23
N LEU A 4 12.95 -6.81 -0.29
CA LEU A 4 13.60 -7.09 0.99
C LEU A 4 14.91 -7.86 0.80
N ASN A 5 14.92 -8.85 -0.09
CA ASN A 5 16.14 -9.62 -0.38
C ASN A 5 17.22 -8.80 -1.13
N SER A 6 16.83 -7.77 -1.88
CA SER A 6 17.75 -6.87 -2.59
C SER A 6 18.45 -5.87 -1.68
N VAL A 7 17.74 -5.32 -0.69
CA VAL A 7 18.26 -4.17 0.09
C VAL A 7 18.30 -4.35 1.60
N ALA A 8 17.58 -5.32 2.17
CA ALA A 8 17.40 -5.46 3.61
C ALA A 8 18.24 -6.58 4.25
N VAL A 9 19.39 -6.97 3.67
CA VAL A 9 20.25 -8.01 4.26
C VAL A 9 20.80 -7.65 5.65
N ASP A 10 20.99 -6.35 5.90
CA ASP A 10 21.30 -5.76 7.22
C ASP A 10 20.08 -5.11 7.90
N ASP A 11 19.11 -4.71 7.08
CA ASP A 11 17.85 -4.04 7.43
C ASP A 11 18.01 -2.77 8.29
N LEU A 12 18.84 -1.82 7.85
CA LEU A 12 19.21 -0.60 8.59
C LEU A 12 18.03 0.35 8.90
N HIS A 13 16.92 0.21 8.18
CA HIS A 13 15.72 1.01 8.32
C HIS A 13 14.50 0.18 8.75
N ASP A 14 14.73 -1.05 9.23
CA ASP A 14 13.67 -1.93 9.75
C ASP A 14 12.51 -2.10 8.76
N LEU A 15 12.81 -2.26 7.45
CA LEU A 15 11.80 -2.47 6.39
C LEU A 15 10.95 -3.72 6.62
N TYR A 16 11.46 -4.64 7.44
CA TYR A 16 10.72 -5.80 7.90
C TYR A 16 10.34 -5.65 9.37
N ASN A 17 9.04 -5.55 9.61
CA ASN A 17 8.45 -5.73 10.92
C ASN A 17 8.32 -7.24 11.24
N THR A 18 8.68 -7.64 12.46
CA THR A 18 8.59 -9.06 12.87
C THR A 18 7.18 -9.63 12.84
N ASP A 19 6.15 -8.78 12.96
CA ASP A 19 4.75 -9.18 12.88
C ASP A 19 4.31 -9.53 11.45
N MET A 20 5.14 -9.25 10.43
CA MET A 20 4.93 -9.79 9.08
C MET A 20 4.97 -11.33 9.05
N ALA A 21 5.57 -11.99 10.05
CA ALA A 21 5.52 -13.44 10.23
C ALA A 21 4.30 -13.91 11.04
N GLY A 22 3.49 -12.97 11.53
CA GLY A 22 2.29 -13.23 12.33
C GLY A 22 1.09 -13.68 11.50
N THR A 23 -0.04 -13.87 12.19
CA THR A 23 -1.26 -14.47 11.62
C THR A 23 -1.79 -13.76 10.38
N SER A 24 -1.76 -12.42 10.37
CA SER A 24 -2.24 -11.62 9.25
C SER A 24 -1.12 -11.10 8.35
N GLY A 25 0.15 -11.47 8.64
CA GLY A 25 1.29 -11.12 7.81
C GLY A 25 1.46 -12.07 6.63
N GLY A 26 2.56 -11.95 5.89
CA GLY A 26 2.84 -12.78 4.71
C GLY A 26 4.31 -13.10 4.48
N ILE A 27 5.22 -12.69 5.36
CA ILE A 27 6.67 -12.77 5.12
C ILE A 27 7.38 -13.26 6.37
N THR A 28 8.26 -14.23 6.21
CA THR A 28 9.17 -14.69 7.27
C THR A 28 10.59 -14.22 6.98
N ARG A 29 11.33 -13.86 8.03
CA ARG A 29 12.77 -13.56 7.97
C ARG A 29 13.57 -14.64 8.68
N SER A 30 14.68 -15.03 8.09
CA SER A 30 15.69 -15.92 8.71
C SER A 30 17.09 -15.32 8.59
N GLY A 31 18.09 -15.93 9.24
CA GLY A 31 19.47 -15.42 9.26
C GLY A 31 19.72 -14.37 10.33
N SER A 32 20.75 -13.56 10.13
CA SER A 32 21.15 -12.44 11.00
C SER A 32 21.52 -11.22 10.17
N SER A 33 21.59 -10.04 10.78
CA SER A 33 22.09 -8.81 10.14
C SER A 33 23.39 -9.11 9.35
N GLY A 34 23.42 -8.72 8.08
CA GLY A 34 24.44 -9.05 7.10
C GLY A 34 24.08 -10.23 6.18
N SER A 35 23.00 -10.92 6.49
CA SER A 35 22.63 -12.20 5.87
C SER A 35 21.14 -12.53 6.02
N TYR A 36 20.29 -11.54 6.27
CA TYR A 36 18.85 -11.80 6.35
C TYR A 36 18.32 -12.30 5.02
N GLU A 37 17.45 -13.31 5.09
CA GLU A 37 16.70 -13.86 3.97
C GLU A 37 15.21 -13.79 4.26
N TYR A 38 14.44 -13.35 3.27
CA TYR A 38 13.00 -13.11 3.36
C TYR A 38 12.25 -14.04 2.41
N VAL A 39 11.24 -14.74 2.94
CA VAL A 39 10.45 -15.72 2.20
C VAL A 39 8.98 -15.50 2.47
N ALA A 40 8.16 -15.54 1.42
CA ALA A 40 6.72 -15.46 1.55
C ALA A 40 6.20 -16.69 2.29
N ILE A 41 5.23 -16.49 3.18
CA ILE A 41 4.51 -17.60 3.80
C ILE A 41 3.73 -18.33 2.70
N PRO A 42 3.83 -19.67 2.59
CA PRO A 42 3.12 -20.43 1.57
C PRO A 42 1.61 -20.13 1.55
N GLY A 43 1.10 -19.76 0.37
CA GLY A 43 -0.31 -19.39 0.17
C GLY A 43 -0.64 -17.91 0.47
N ARG A 44 0.38 -17.07 0.72
CA ARG A 44 0.23 -15.62 0.92
C ARG A 44 1.05 -14.78 -0.05
N GLU A 45 1.60 -15.40 -1.10
CA GLU A 45 2.51 -14.78 -2.05
C GLU A 45 1.86 -13.62 -2.82
N ASN A 46 0.53 -13.66 -2.98
CA ASN A 46 -0.26 -12.66 -3.70
C ASN A 46 -1.13 -11.79 -2.79
N MET A 47 -1.03 -11.93 -1.47
CA MET A 47 -1.70 -11.03 -0.53
C MET A 47 -0.95 -9.69 -0.47
N PRO A 48 -1.65 -8.57 -0.18
CA PRO A 48 -0.98 -7.29 -0.03
C PRO A 48 0.05 -7.34 1.10
N VAL A 49 1.19 -6.68 0.89
CA VAL A 49 2.13 -6.45 2.00
C VAL A 49 1.47 -5.52 3.02
N ASN A 50 1.66 -5.84 4.29
CA ASN A 50 1.17 -5.10 5.45
C ASN A 50 2.28 -4.99 6.50
N TYR A 51 1.99 -4.32 7.62
CA TYR A 51 3.00 -3.94 8.63
C TYR A 51 4.14 -3.12 8.02
N VAL A 52 3.78 -2.17 7.16
CA VAL A 52 4.72 -1.24 6.54
C VAL A 52 4.32 0.19 6.88
N SER A 53 5.30 1.00 7.24
CA SER A 53 5.10 2.41 7.51
C SER A 53 4.96 3.20 6.21
N PHE A 54 4.56 4.47 6.32
CA PHE A 54 4.57 5.37 5.17
C PHE A 54 5.99 5.47 4.59
N TYR A 55 7.02 5.46 5.43
CA TYR A 55 8.40 5.61 5.00
C TYR A 55 8.96 4.35 4.32
N ASP A 56 8.48 3.16 4.69
CA ASP A 56 8.86 1.92 3.99
C ASP A 56 8.25 1.88 2.60
N ALA A 57 7.01 2.34 2.48
CA ALA A 57 6.34 2.52 1.19
C ALA A 57 7.09 3.52 0.29
N LEU A 58 7.62 4.62 0.85
CA LEU A 58 8.47 5.56 0.10
C LEU A 58 9.79 4.92 -0.35
N ARG A 59 10.44 4.14 0.52
CA ARG A 59 11.68 3.42 0.18
C ARG A 59 11.47 2.39 -0.92
N PHE A 60 10.33 1.68 -0.90
CA PHE A 60 9.94 0.77 -1.97
C PHE A 60 9.74 1.54 -3.29
N ALA A 61 9.03 2.66 -3.26
CA ALA A 61 8.85 3.51 -4.44
C ALA A 61 10.19 4.03 -5.00
N ASN A 62 11.12 4.44 -4.12
CA ASN A 62 12.48 4.80 -4.51
C ASN A 62 13.23 3.63 -5.15
N TRP A 63 13.15 2.43 -4.58
CA TRP A 63 13.81 1.25 -5.14
C TRP A 63 13.28 0.90 -6.53
N LEU A 64 11.97 0.95 -6.74
CA LEU A 64 11.38 0.81 -8.07
C LEU A 64 11.86 1.92 -9.01
N HIS A 65 11.83 3.17 -8.56
CA HIS A 65 12.28 4.34 -9.33
C HIS A 65 13.76 4.23 -9.74
N ASN A 66 14.58 3.64 -8.88
CA ASN A 66 16.00 3.40 -9.10
C ASN A 66 16.29 2.10 -9.84
N ARG A 67 15.28 1.48 -10.46
CA ARG A 67 15.41 0.26 -11.27
C ARG A 67 15.82 -0.98 -10.47
N GLN A 68 15.32 -1.08 -9.24
CA GLN A 68 15.39 -2.27 -8.42
C GLN A 68 16.82 -2.73 -8.13
N LEU A 69 17.73 -1.78 -7.91
CA LEU A 69 19.13 -2.08 -7.64
C LEU A 69 19.30 -2.85 -6.34
N ASP A 70 20.21 -3.82 -6.36
CA ASP A 70 20.66 -4.54 -5.17
C ASP A 70 21.72 -3.72 -4.41
N GLY A 71 21.77 -3.90 -3.10
CA GLY A 71 22.80 -3.33 -2.23
C GLY A 71 22.22 -2.69 -0.98
N ILE A 72 23.11 -2.19 -0.12
CA ILE A 72 22.72 -1.59 1.15
C ILE A 72 21.71 -0.45 0.95
N GLN A 73 20.82 -0.26 1.92
CA GLN A 73 19.91 0.89 2.00
C GLN A 73 20.70 2.20 2.04
N ASN A 74 20.66 2.97 0.96
CA ASN A 74 21.35 4.25 0.80
C ASN A 74 20.66 5.10 -0.28
N ALA A 75 21.25 6.25 -0.63
CA ALA A 75 20.68 7.17 -1.63
C ALA A 75 20.50 6.57 -3.04
N ILE A 76 21.26 5.54 -3.41
CA ILE A 76 21.17 4.90 -4.74
C ILE A 76 20.06 3.85 -4.77
N THR A 77 19.76 3.22 -3.62
CA THR A 77 18.78 2.13 -3.54
C THR A 77 17.44 2.62 -3.01
N THR A 78 17.38 3.16 -1.79
CA THR A 78 16.12 3.41 -1.06
C THR A 78 15.92 4.84 -0.56
N GLU A 79 16.98 5.60 -0.28
CA GLU A 79 16.87 6.89 0.43
C GLU A 79 16.78 8.12 -0.50
N ASP A 80 16.96 7.96 -1.82
CA ASP A 80 16.76 9.03 -2.80
C ASP A 80 16.19 8.45 -4.11
N GLY A 81 15.52 9.27 -4.94
CA GLY A 81 14.92 8.82 -6.20
C GLY A 81 13.59 9.52 -6.54
N ALA A 82 12.48 8.92 -6.15
CA ALA A 82 11.16 9.58 -6.17
C ALA A 82 10.97 10.52 -4.96
N TYR A 83 11.67 10.23 -3.86
CA TYR A 83 11.64 10.94 -2.59
C TYR A 83 13.05 11.04 -2.03
N THR A 84 13.48 12.22 -1.59
CA THR A 84 14.68 12.33 -0.74
C THR A 84 14.29 12.09 0.71
N ILE A 85 14.67 10.94 1.25
CA ILE A 85 14.35 10.51 2.61
C ILE A 85 15.50 10.92 3.53
N THR A 86 15.19 11.67 4.58
CA THR A 86 16.17 12.11 5.57
C THR A 86 15.65 11.89 6.98
N ALA A 87 16.55 11.75 7.96
CA ALA A 87 16.16 11.64 9.37
C ALA A 87 15.31 12.84 9.82
N GLN A 88 15.68 14.06 9.42
CA GLN A 88 14.89 15.24 9.72
C GLN A 88 13.52 15.22 9.04
N GLY A 89 13.46 14.86 7.75
CA GLY A 89 12.21 14.79 7.00
C GLY A 89 11.23 13.76 7.56
N THR A 90 11.77 12.64 8.03
CA THR A 90 11.03 11.58 8.74
C THR A 90 10.52 12.12 10.08
N ALA A 91 11.40 12.67 10.91
CA ALA A 91 11.04 13.19 12.24
C ALA A 91 10.03 14.35 12.21
N GLN A 92 9.99 15.12 11.13
CA GLN A 92 9.08 16.27 10.97
C GLN A 92 7.88 15.97 10.07
N ASN A 93 7.79 14.75 9.52
CA ASN A 93 6.76 14.36 8.57
C ASN A 93 6.66 15.28 7.34
N THR A 94 7.81 15.66 6.77
CA THR A 94 7.92 16.65 5.67
C THR A 94 8.41 16.08 4.34
N ILE A 95 8.65 14.77 4.24
CA ILE A 95 9.05 14.14 2.96
C ILE A 95 7.89 14.25 1.97
N THR A 96 8.21 14.75 0.77
CA THR A 96 7.27 14.97 -0.34
C THR A 96 7.89 14.48 -1.65
N ARG A 97 7.04 14.15 -2.63
CA ARG A 97 7.44 13.68 -3.96
C ARG A 97 8.37 14.68 -4.64
N MET A 98 9.46 14.20 -5.22
CA MET A 98 10.35 15.02 -6.02
C MET A 98 9.72 15.37 -7.38
N PRO A 99 9.95 16.59 -7.90
CA PRO A 99 9.60 16.93 -9.27
C PRO A 99 10.23 15.95 -10.26
N GLY A 100 9.41 15.36 -11.14
CA GLY A 100 9.87 14.40 -12.14
C GLY A 100 9.93 12.94 -11.67
N ALA A 101 9.50 12.63 -10.44
CA ALA A 101 9.36 11.25 -9.99
C ALA A 101 8.43 10.45 -10.92
N MET A 102 8.88 9.26 -11.34
CA MET A 102 8.18 8.39 -12.28
C MET A 102 7.36 7.28 -11.63
N ILE A 103 7.73 6.87 -10.42
CA ILE A 103 7.06 5.85 -9.61
C ILE A 103 6.95 6.43 -8.21
N PHE A 104 5.76 6.44 -7.64
CA PHE A 104 5.45 7.16 -6.40
C PHE A 104 4.22 6.55 -5.71
N LEU A 105 4.00 6.86 -4.44
CA LEU A 105 2.69 6.68 -3.81
C LEU A 105 1.72 7.70 -4.41
N PRO A 106 0.47 7.32 -4.69
CA PRO A 106 -0.51 8.27 -5.20
C PRO A 106 -0.74 9.40 -4.17
N SER A 107 -0.99 10.59 -4.68
CA SER A 107 -1.61 11.65 -3.87
C SER A 107 -3.03 11.24 -3.51
N GLU A 108 -3.60 11.89 -2.48
CA GLU A 108 -5.00 11.71 -2.10
C GLU A 108 -5.95 11.88 -3.30
N ASP A 109 -5.76 12.91 -4.12
CA ASP A 109 -6.61 13.19 -5.28
C ASP A 109 -6.45 12.13 -6.39
N GLU A 110 -5.22 11.68 -6.66
CA GLU A 110 -4.95 10.60 -7.62
C GLU A 110 -5.61 9.29 -7.15
N TRP A 111 -5.44 8.95 -5.87
CA TRP A 111 -6.04 7.76 -5.26
C TRP A 111 -7.56 7.81 -5.31
N TYR A 112 -8.13 8.93 -4.87
CA TYR A 112 -9.58 9.17 -4.80
C TYR A 112 -10.24 9.10 -6.17
N LYS A 113 -9.61 9.73 -7.17
CA LYS A 113 -10.10 9.68 -8.54
C LYS A 113 -10.04 8.26 -9.10
N ALA A 114 -8.94 7.55 -8.90
CA ALA A 114 -8.81 6.15 -9.35
C ALA A 114 -9.86 5.23 -8.72
N ALA A 115 -10.19 5.45 -7.44
CA ALA A 115 -11.17 4.65 -6.72
C ALA A 115 -12.60 4.93 -7.17
N TYR A 116 -13.00 6.20 -7.22
CA TYR A 116 -14.42 6.55 -7.22
C TYR A 116 -14.91 7.20 -8.51
N TYR A 117 -14.05 7.81 -9.31
CA TYR A 117 -14.49 8.55 -10.50
C TYR A 117 -14.77 7.59 -11.66
N ASP A 118 -15.97 7.70 -12.22
CA ASP A 118 -16.36 7.02 -13.44
C ASP A 118 -16.28 7.98 -14.64
N PRO A 119 -15.31 7.80 -15.56
CA PRO A 119 -15.21 8.65 -16.75
C PRO A 119 -16.35 8.45 -17.75
N GLY A 120 -17.04 7.31 -17.72
CA GLY A 120 -18.19 7.02 -18.58
C GLY A 120 -19.43 7.85 -18.20
N THR A 121 -19.62 8.12 -16.91
CA THR A 121 -20.73 8.94 -16.40
C THR A 121 -20.31 10.35 -15.96
N SER A 122 -19.01 10.62 -15.87
CA SER A 122 -18.45 11.85 -15.31
C SER A 122 -18.93 12.13 -13.87
N GLN A 123 -19.10 11.08 -13.08
CA GLN A 123 -19.56 11.16 -11.68
C GLN A 123 -18.62 10.40 -10.75
N TYR A 124 -18.70 10.71 -9.45
CA TYR A 124 -18.06 9.92 -8.40
C TYR A 124 -19.06 8.93 -7.80
N ASN A 125 -18.64 7.69 -7.60
CA ASN A 125 -19.40 6.64 -6.97
C ASN A 125 -19.25 6.69 -5.44
N LEU A 126 -20.15 6.01 -4.73
CA LEU A 126 -20.07 5.92 -3.27
C LEU A 126 -18.98 4.93 -2.85
N TYR A 127 -18.83 3.82 -3.58
CA TYR A 127 -17.83 2.78 -3.30
C TYR A 127 -16.84 2.62 -4.46
N PRO A 128 -15.63 2.08 -4.21
CA PRO A 128 -14.59 1.97 -5.23
C PRO A 128 -14.96 1.04 -6.39
N THR A 129 -15.94 0.15 -6.20
CA THR A 129 -16.40 -0.82 -7.20
C THR A 129 -17.31 -0.19 -8.27
N GLY A 130 -17.30 1.15 -8.41
CA GLY A 130 -18.14 1.86 -9.37
C GLY A 130 -19.63 1.83 -9.04
N SER A 131 -20.00 1.72 -7.76
CA SER A 131 -21.38 1.51 -7.33
C SER A 131 -21.84 2.43 -6.19
N THR A 132 -23.15 2.43 -5.93
CA THR A 132 -23.78 3.09 -4.78
C THR A 132 -23.96 2.16 -3.57
N SER A 133 -23.55 0.89 -3.67
CA SER A 133 -23.67 -0.10 -2.60
C SER A 133 -22.61 -1.19 -2.75
N THR A 134 -21.97 -1.59 -1.66
CA THR A 134 -21.03 -2.72 -1.64
C THR A 134 -21.36 -3.68 -0.51
N THR A 135 -20.91 -4.93 -0.61
CA THR A 135 -21.09 -5.94 0.45
C THR A 135 -19.75 -6.54 0.88
N CYS A 136 -19.54 -6.57 2.19
CA CYS A 136 -18.44 -7.27 2.84
C CYS A 136 -18.64 -8.79 2.75
N THR A 137 -17.68 -9.54 2.18
CA THR A 137 -17.79 -11.01 2.02
C THR A 137 -16.46 -11.75 2.18
N GLN A 138 -16.53 -13.03 2.61
CA GLN A 138 -15.41 -13.94 2.85
C GLN A 138 -15.60 -15.32 2.22
N PRO A 139 -14.50 -16.04 1.88
CA PRO A 139 -13.31 -15.57 1.19
C PRO A 139 -13.43 -15.82 -0.33
N PRO A 140 -12.67 -15.07 -1.15
CA PRO A 140 -12.66 -15.17 -2.61
C PRO A 140 -11.91 -16.43 -3.14
N PRO A 141 -11.93 -16.74 -4.45
CA PRO A 141 -12.42 -15.92 -5.57
C PRO A 141 -13.94 -15.74 -5.55
N SER A 142 -14.39 -14.49 -5.51
CA SER A 142 -15.81 -14.13 -5.60
C SER A 142 -16.07 -13.50 -6.98
N PRO A 143 -16.86 -14.15 -7.86
CA PRO A 143 -17.32 -13.53 -9.10
C PRO A 143 -18.51 -12.59 -8.88
N VAL A 144 -18.90 -12.32 -7.62
CA VAL A 144 -20.04 -11.47 -7.29
C VAL A 144 -19.61 -10.00 -7.40
N PRO A 145 -20.22 -9.19 -8.27
CA PRO A 145 -19.88 -7.77 -8.38
C PRO A 145 -20.17 -7.02 -7.09
N ASN A 146 -19.52 -5.87 -6.91
CA ASN A 146 -19.75 -4.95 -5.77
C ASN A 146 -19.56 -5.65 -4.41
N THR A 147 -18.51 -6.45 -4.31
CA THR A 147 -18.07 -7.09 -3.07
C THR A 147 -16.63 -6.71 -2.75
N ALA A 148 -16.31 -6.65 -1.46
CA ALA A 148 -15.00 -6.26 -0.95
C ALA A 148 -14.57 -7.15 0.23
N ASN A 149 -13.27 -7.20 0.49
CA ASN A 149 -12.72 -7.78 1.71
C ASN A 149 -12.80 -6.76 2.87
N CYS A 150 -13.94 -6.70 3.55
CA CYS A 150 -14.18 -5.84 4.71
C CYS A 150 -15.01 -6.58 5.76
N ALA A 151 -14.93 -6.19 7.04
CA ALA A 151 -15.57 -6.88 8.16
C ALA A 151 -15.31 -8.40 8.17
N THR A 152 -14.05 -8.77 7.97
CA THR A 152 -13.57 -10.13 7.80
C THR A 152 -12.45 -10.50 8.78
N ALA A 153 -11.96 -11.74 8.68
CA ALA A 153 -10.92 -12.25 9.57
C ALA A 153 -9.49 -12.02 9.08
N ASP A 154 -9.27 -11.88 7.77
CA ASP A 154 -7.91 -11.88 7.19
C ASP A 154 -7.84 -11.24 5.80
N LEU A 155 -6.61 -11.07 5.32
CA LEU A 155 -6.29 -10.65 3.95
C LEU A 155 -6.82 -11.63 2.90
N SER A 156 -6.97 -11.13 1.68
CA SER A 156 -7.19 -11.93 0.49
C SER A 156 -6.11 -11.64 -0.55
N ASP A 157 -5.91 -12.57 -1.47
CA ASP A 157 -5.10 -12.33 -2.67
C ASP A 157 -5.58 -11.05 -3.37
N ALA A 158 -4.63 -10.27 -3.90
CA ALA A 158 -4.93 -9.12 -4.72
C ALA A 158 -5.71 -9.53 -5.97
N GLY A 159 -6.77 -8.79 -6.30
CA GLY A 159 -7.66 -9.07 -7.43
C GLY A 159 -8.61 -10.25 -7.22
N ALA A 160 -8.71 -10.80 -6.01
CA ALA A 160 -9.56 -11.97 -5.77
C ALA A 160 -11.07 -11.66 -5.90
N TYR A 161 -11.45 -10.38 -5.84
CA TYR A 161 -12.78 -9.86 -6.16
C TYR A 161 -12.84 -9.39 -7.62
N ALA A 162 -12.68 -10.33 -8.54
CA ALA A 162 -12.42 -10.05 -9.96
C ALA A 162 -13.56 -9.30 -10.70
N SER A 163 -14.75 -9.20 -10.12
CA SER A 163 -15.90 -8.44 -10.67
C SER A 163 -16.20 -7.15 -9.92
N SER A 164 -15.27 -6.69 -9.09
CA SER A 164 -15.38 -5.49 -8.25
C SER A 164 -14.31 -4.44 -8.56
N GLU A 165 -13.81 -4.42 -9.80
CA GLU A 165 -12.87 -3.38 -10.24
C GLU A 165 -13.51 -1.99 -10.19
N SER A 166 -12.68 -0.95 -10.02
CA SER A 166 -13.10 0.42 -10.20
C SER A 166 -13.41 0.73 -11.67
N PRO A 167 -14.04 1.88 -11.97
CA PRO A 167 -14.20 2.35 -13.35
C PRO A 167 -12.87 2.54 -14.12
N TYR A 168 -11.74 2.58 -13.41
CA TYR A 168 -10.40 2.62 -13.99
C TYR A 168 -9.71 1.24 -14.05
N GLY A 169 -10.39 0.16 -13.67
CA GLY A 169 -9.87 -1.21 -13.70
C GLY A 169 -8.93 -1.54 -12.54
N THR A 170 -8.92 -0.75 -11.47
CA THR A 170 -8.12 -1.03 -10.27
C THR A 170 -8.89 -1.95 -9.33
N PHE A 171 -8.20 -2.92 -8.74
CA PHE A 171 -8.74 -3.81 -7.70
C PHE A 171 -8.39 -3.32 -6.30
N ASP A 172 -9.20 -3.74 -5.33
CA ASP A 172 -8.93 -3.65 -3.89
C ASP A 172 -8.66 -2.24 -3.34
N GLN A 173 -9.14 -1.18 -4.01
CA GLN A 173 -9.16 0.16 -3.41
C GLN A 173 -10.22 0.30 -2.31
N GLY A 174 -11.11 -0.69 -2.15
CA GLY A 174 -12.03 -0.79 -1.03
C GLY A 174 -11.83 -2.11 -0.29
N GLY A 175 -11.39 -2.04 0.96
CA GLY A 175 -11.09 -3.21 1.79
C GLY A 175 -9.70 -3.79 1.54
N ASN A 176 -9.49 -5.03 1.99
CA ASN A 176 -8.20 -5.71 2.10
C ASN A 176 -7.25 -4.96 3.04
N VAL A 177 -6.54 -3.94 2.58
CA VAL A 177 -5.73 -3.07 3.44
C VAL A 177 -6.05 -1.61 3.17
N ARG A 178 -5.96 -0.77 4.21
CA ARG A 178 -5.89 0.67 4.02
C ARG A 178 -4.59 0.99 3.29
N GLU A 179 -4.63 1.97 2.41
CA GLU A 179 -3.50 2.29 1.55
C GLU A 179 -2.94 3.68 1.88
N TRP A 180 -1.65 3.73 2.21
CA TRP A 180 -0.91 4.98 2.36
C TRP A 180 -1.00 5.86 1.11
N ASN A 181 -1.19 7.16 1.32
CA ASN A 181 -1.10 8.19 0.28
C ASN A 181 -0.30 9.40 0.75
N GLU A 182 0.03 10.30 -0.18
CA GLU A 182 0.96 11.41 0.11
C GLU A 182 0.36 12.58 0.91
N ALA A 183 -0.93 12.54 1.30
CA ALA A 183 -1.53 13.65 2.01
C ALA A 183 -0.86 13.90 3.37
N VAL A 184 -0.44 15.14 3.57
CA VAL A 184 0.01 15.66 4.87
C VAL A 184 -1.22 16.17 5.62
N VAL A 185 -1.80 15.34 6.49
CA VAL A 185 -3.01 15.70 7.25
C VAL A 185 -2.67 16.58 8.45
N SER A 186 -1.52 16.32 9.09
CA SER A 186 -0.95 17.16 10.15
C SER A 186 0.55 16.94 10.24
N THR A 187 1.21 17.60 11.21
CA THR A 187 2.62 17.36 11.51
C THR A 187 2.91 15.93 11.98
N THR A 188 1.88 15.16 12.37
CA THR A 188 2.04 13.78 12.90
C THR A 188 1.17 12.76 12.16
N GLN A 189 0.52 13.13 11.06
CA GLN A 189 -0.43 12.26 10.38
C GLN A 189 -0.28 12.29 8.86
N ARG A 190 -0.32 11.11 8.23
CA ARG A 190 -0.39 10.90 6.78
C ARG A 190 -1.73 10.27 6.39
N GLY A 191 -2.19 10.58 5.18
CA GLY A 191 -3.46 10.05 4.67
C GLY A 191 -3.40 8.55 4.41
N VAL A 192 -4.49 7.87 4.76
CA VAL A 192 -4.79 6.49 4.33
C VAL A 192 -6.23 6.42 3.83
N ARG A 193 -6.49 5.51 2.90
CA ARG A 193 -7.81 5.37 2.27
C ARG A 193 -8.20 3.92 2.05
N GLY A 194 -9.49 3.71 1.77
CA GLY A 194 -10.05 2.45 1.27
C GLY A 194 -10.62 1.51 2.33
N GLY A 195 -10.34 1.74 3.60
CA GLY A 195 -10.65 0.77 4.65
C GLY A 195 -9.85 -0.52 4.47
N SER A 196 -10.05 -1.49 5.38
CA SER A 196 -9.32 -2.76 5.38
C SER A 196 -10.26 -3.94 5.59
N PHE A 197 -9.69 -5.13 5.64
CA PHE A 197 -10.38 -6.36 6.02
C PHE A 197 -11.00 -6.27 7.43
N LEU A 198 -10.46 -5.42 8.33
CA LEU A 198 -11.02 -5.17 9.67
C LEU A 198 -12.10 -4.09 9.68
N SER A 199 -12.24 -3.31 8.63
CA SER A 199 -13.16 -2.17 8.59
C SER A 199 -14.58 -2.59 8.22
N ASP A 200 -15.58 -1.91 8.79
CA ASP A 200 -16.94 -2.01 8.31
C ASP A 200 -17.12 -1.32 6.95
N VAL A 201 -18.21 -1.68 6.26
CA VAL A 201 -18.52 -1.20 4.90
C VAL A 201 -18.47 0.33 4.75
N SER A 202 -18.82 1.10 5.79
CA SER A 202 -18.82 2.56 5.75
C SER A 202 -17.40 3.16 5.59
N ALA A 203 -16.36 2.46 6.04
CA ALA A 203 -14.98 2.93 5.87
C ALA A 203 -14.53 2.93 4.39
N LEU A 204 -15.23 2.18 3.54
CA LEU A 204 -14.96 2.07 2.11
C LEU A 204 -15.64 3.18 1.30
N GLU A 205 -16.46 4.03 1.94
CA GLU A 205 -17.20 5.08 1.25
C GLU A 205 -16.28 6.22 0.79
N SER A 206 -16.65 6.88 -0.31
CA SER A 206 -15.90 8.03 -0.85
C SER A 206 -15.77 9.19 0.15
N GLY A 207 -16.77 9.39 1.02
CA GLY A 207 -16.71 10.36 2.11
C GLY A 207 -15.75 10.00 3.24
N SER A 208 -15.28 8.75 3.31
CA SER A 208 -14.38 8.29 4.36
C SER A 208 -12.94 8.69 4.03
N ALA A 209 -12.33 9.41 4.97
CA ALA A 209 -10.93 9.80 4.94
C ALA A 209 -10.34 9.48 6.32
N GLU A 210 -9.21 8.80 6.32
CA GLU A 210 -8.49 8.38 7.53
C GLU A 210 -7.07 8.92 7.50
N SER A 211 -6.46 9.02 8.67
CA SER A 211 -5.05 9.35 8.80
C SER A 211 -4.42 8.56 9.92
N LEU A 212 -3.14 8.27 9.77
CA LEU A 212 -2.37 7.51 10.75
C LEU A 212 -0.99 8.16 10.96
N ASP A 213 -0.35 7.80 12.08
CA ASP A 213 1.05 8.15 12.32
C ASP A 213 1.91 7.52 11.20
N PRO A 214 2.72 8.29 10.46
CA PRO A 214 3.49 7.78 9.32
C PRO A 214 4.51 6.70 9.68
N ALA A 215 4.86 6.54 10.96
CA ALA A 215 5.75 5.49 11.45
C ALA A 215 5.02 4.22 11.91
N ILE A 216 3.68 4.19 11.87
CA ILE A 216 2.93 3.01 12.33
C ILE A 216 3.02 1.87 11.32
N GLU A 217 3.15 0.65 11.84
CA GLU A 217 3.16 -0.58 11.08
C GLU A 217 2.10 -1.52 11.68
N VAL A 218 0.99 -1.71 10.96
CA VAL A 218 -0.14 -2.52 11.44
C VAL A 218 -0.63 -3.49 10.38
N SER A 219 -1.35 -4.51 10.82
CA SER A 219 -1.81 -5.64 9.99
C SER A 219 -2.72 -5.24 8.83
N ASP A 220 -3.35 -4.08 8.90
CA ASP A 220 -4.43 -3.68 8.00
C ASP A 220 -4.10 -2.41 7.21
N VAL A 221 -2.80 -2.08 7.14
CA VAL A 221 -2.26 -0.97 6.34
C VAL A 221 -1.16 -1.49 5.43
N GLY A 222 -1.29 -1.17 4.15
CA GLY A 222 -0.30 -1.38 3.10
C GLY A 222 -0.22 -0.14 2.22
N PHE A 223 0.06 -0.33 0.94
CA PHE A 223 0.13 0.78 -0.02
C PHE A 223 -0.07 0.28 -1.45
N ARG A 224 -0.26 1.24 -2.37
CA ARG A 224 -0.09 1.04 -3.80
C ARG A 224 0.84 2.09 -4.37
N VAL A 225 1.41 1.80 -5.53
CA VAL A 225 2.18 2.77 -6.31
C VAL A 225 1.38 3.25 -7.51
N ALA A 226 1.66 4.48 -7.93
CA ALA A 226 1.24 5.07 -9.17
C ALA A 226 2.47 5.38 -10.02
N THR A 227 2.24 5.50 -11.33
CA THR A 227 3.28 5.81 -12.30
C THR A 227 2.73 6.69 -13.41
N TRP A 228 3.61 7.49 -14.03
CA TRP A 228 3.28 8.14 -15.29
C TRP A 228 3.31 7.12 -16.44
N SER A 229 2.38 7.24 -17.38
CA SER A 229 2.26 6.34 -18.52
C SER A 229 3.60 6.10 -19.23
N GLY A 230 3.97 4.82 -19.43
CA GLY A 230 5.17 4.41 -20.17
C GLY A 230 6.40 4.08 -19.31
N CYS A 231 6.23 3.88 -18.00
CA CYS A 231 7.34 3.60 -17.08
C CYS A 231 7.10 2.33 -16.23
N LEU A 232 6.99 1.17 -16.89
CA LEU A 232 7.22 -0.19 -16.34
C LEU A 232 7.67 -1.10 -17.49
#